data_AF-A0A4U2MHU0-F1
#
_entry.id   AF-A0A4U2MHU0-F1
#
_cell.length_a   1.000
_cell.length_b   1.000
_cell.length_c   1.000
_cell.angle_alpha   90.00
_cell.angle_beta   90.00
_cell.angle_gamma   90.00
#
_symmetry.space_group_name_H-M   'P 1'
#
loop_
_entity.id
_entity.type
_entity.pdbx_description
1 polymer ?
#
loop_
_entity_poly.entity_id
_entity_poly.type
_entity_poly.pdbx_seq_one_letter_code
_entity_poly.pdbx_strand_id
1 'polypeptide(L)'
;MKSYKIRIKEATKRGYAEAELGDSINYSVPGSKTRRGRVGKGVAQTLDTACNQAVVTRDFRIRRLTPKECWALQGFPGWAFDRAKEVNSDTQLYRQAGNSVSVPVIYAIARKLE
;
A
#
# COMPACT_ATOMS: atom_id res chain seq x y z
N MET A 1 13.62 -15.68 19.01
CA MET A 1 13.34 -14.22 18.88
C MET A 1 11.90 -13.96 19.26
N LYS A 2 11.60 -13.00 20.14
CA LYS A 2 10.22 -12.59 20.44
C LYS A 2 9.64 -11.89 19.21
N SER A 3 8.64 -12.50 18.58
CA SER A 3 7.89 -11.89 17.48
C SER A 3 6.88 -10.92 18.07
N TYR A 4 7.18 -9.63 18.04
CA TYR A 4 6.20 -8.61 18.42
C TYR A 4 5.22 -8.40 17.27
N LYS A 5 3.92 -8.34 17.58
CA LYS A 5 2.85 -8.20 16.61
C LYS A 5 1.94 -7.04 17.00
N ILE A 6 1.51 -6.27 16.01
CA ILE A 6 0.58 -5.15 16.22
C ILE A 6 -0.83 -5.65 15.96
N ARG A 7 -1.75 -5.44 16.90
CA ARG A 7 -3.16 -5.81 16.71
C ARG A 7 -3.92 -4.68 16.03
N ILE A 8 -4.39 -4.92 14.82
CA ILE A 8 -5.21 -4.00 14.03
C ILE A 8 -6.66 -4.42 14.16
N LYS A 9 -7.54 -3.47 14.51
CA LYS A 9 -8.98 -3.72 14.54
C LYS A 9 -9.44 -4.08 13.13
N GLU A 10 -9.99 -5.29 12.98
CA GLU A 10 -10.52 -5.82 11.72
C GLU A 10 -11.84 -6.54 12.03
N ALA A 11 -12.72 -6.69 11.04
CA ALA A 11 -14.00 -7.39 11.18
C ALA A 11 -13.84 -8.93 11.13
N THR A 12 -12.93 -9.48 11.94
CA THR A 12 -12.75 -10.92 12.11
C THR A 12 -13.54 -11.43 13.32
N LYS A 13 -13.73 -12.75 13.46
CA LYS A 13 -14.36 -13.36 14.66
C LYS A 13 -13.64 -12.96 15.97
N ARG A 14 -12.32 -12.75 15.91
CA ARG A 14 -11.49 -12.29 17.04
C ARG A 14 -11.56 -10.77 17.26
N GLY A 15 -12.10 -10.01 16.31
CA GLY A 15 -12.22 -8.55 16.35
C GLY A 15 -10.94 -7.78 15.98
N TYR A 16 -9.86 -8.50 15.64
CA TYR A 16 -8.58 -7.94 15.20
C TYR A 16 -7.82 -8.92 14.29
N ALA A 17 -6.87 -8.37 13.54
CA ALA A 17 -5.81 -9.11 12.87
C ALA A 17 -4.45 -8.70 13.45
N GLU A 18 -3.50 -9.63 13.41
CA GLU A 18 -2.12 -9.37 13.83
C GLU A 18 -1.33 -8.93 12.60
N ALA A 19 -0.64 -7.80 12.68
CA ALA A 19 0.28 -7.30 11.66
C ALA A 19 1.73 -7.47 12.13
N GLU A 20 2.57 -7.93 11.22
CA GLU A 20 4.00 -8.16 11.40
C GLU A 20 4.81 -7.20 10.53
N LEU A 21 6.13 -7.24 10.66
CA LEU A 21 7.04 -6.41 9.85
C LEU A 21 6.80 -6.64 8.35
N GLY A 22 6.56 -5.56 7.61
CA GLY A 22 6.32 -5.62 6.17
C GLY A 22 4.86 -5.88 5.77
N ASP A 23 3.97 -6.15 6.74
CA ASP A 23 2.54 -6.19 6.45
C ASP A 23 2.00 -4.79 6.16
N SER A 24 1.05 -4.73 5.23
CA SER A 24 0.32 -3.50 4.94
C SER A 24 -0.92 -3.38 5.81
N ILE A 25 -1.37 -2.15 6.02
CA ILE A 25 -2.59 -1.84 6.76
C ILE A 25 -3.40 -0.85 5.92
N ASN A 26 -4.54 -1.29 5.43
CA ASN A 26 -5.53 -0.38 4.85
C ASN A 26 -6.27 0.30 6.00
N TYR A 27 -6.21 1.63 6.05
CA TYR A 27 -6.84 2.44 7.09
C TYR A 27 -7.92 3.38 6.53
N SER A 28 -8.50 3.08 5.37
CA SER A 28 -9.50 3.94 4.70
C SER A 28 -10.70 4.33 5.57
N VAL A 29 -11.17 3.46 6.46
CA VAL A 29 -12.29 3.77 7.38
C VAL A 29 -12.02 3.25 8.80
N PRO A 30 -11.06 3.85 9.52
CA PRO A 30 -10.54 3.31 10.78
C PRO A 30 -11.56 3.38 11.93
N GLY A 31 -12.49 4.34 11.87
CA GLY A 31 -13.59 4.50 12.83
C GLY A 31 -14.84 3.66 12.54
N SER A 32 -14.89 2.93 11.42
CA SER A 32 -16.07 2.16 11.04
C SER A 32 -16.26 0.94 11.94
N LYS A 33 -17.51 0.65 12.35
CA LYS A 33 -17.83 -0.58 13.09
C LYS A 33 -17.74 -1.84 12.21
N THR A 34 -18.05 -1.72 10.92
CA THR A 34 -18.20 -2.84 9.96
C THR A 34 -17.10 -2.91 8.90
N ARG A 35 -16.51 -1.78 8.48
CA ARG A 35 -15.49 -1.72 7.41
C ARG A 35 -14.06 -1.45 7.92
N ARG A 36 -13.77 -1.85 9.16
CA ARG A 36 -12.49 -1.62 9.89
C ARG A 36 -11.24 -1.89 9.03
N GLY A 37 -10.09 -1.38 9.51
CA GLY A 37 -8.82 -1.55 8.83
C GLY A 37 -8.49 -3.00 8.49
N ARG A 38 -7.78 -3.21 7.39
CA ARG A 38 -7.45 -4.55 6.87
C ARG A 38 -5.94 -4.75 6.83
N VAL A 39 -5.49 -5.92 7.25
CA VAL A 39 -4.06 -6.27 7.22
C VAL A 39 -3.77 -7.05 5.93
N GLY A 40 -2.88 -6.51 5.10
CA GLY A 40 -2.32 -7.20 3.93
C GLY A 40 -1.06 -7.97 4.31
N LYS A 41 -1.06 -9.29 4.14
CA LYS A 41 0.04 -10.18 4.52
C LYS A 41 1.14 -10.21 3.48
N GLY A 42 2.22 -9.47 3.71
CA GLY A 42 3.32 -9.30 2.75
C GLY A 42 2.91 -8.65 1.42
N VAL A 43 1.70 -8.08 1.35
CA VAL A 43 1.14 -7.45 0.14
C VAL A 43 0.43 -6.17 0.53
N ALA A 44 0.51 -5.16 -0.34
CA ALA A 44 -0.37 -4.02 -0.27
C ALA A 44 -1.72 -4.36 -0.92
N GLN A 45 -2.82 -3.88 -0.33
CA GLN A 45 -4.10 -3.86 -1.01
C GLN A 45 -4.12 -2.73 -2.07
N THR A 46 -5.25 -2.58 -2.76
CA THR A 46 -5.45 -1.54 -3.77
C THR A 46 -4.99 -0.17 -3.27
N LEU A 47 -4.14 0.47 -4.07
CA LEU A 47 -3.72 1.85 -3.88
C LEU A 47 -4.82 2.76 -4.42
N ASP A 48 -5.52 3.46 -3.52
CA ASP A 48 -6.44 4.52 -3.92
C ASP A 48 -5.69 5.84 -4.15
N THR A 49 -6.37 6.82 -4.74
CA THR A 49 -5.79 8.14 -5.07
C THR A 49 -5.31 8.92 -3.85
N ALA A 50 -5.90 8.65 -2.68
CA ALA A 50 -5.52 9.23 -1.41
C ALA A 50 -4.45 8.41 -0.67
N CYS A 51 -4.07 7.23 -1.18
CA CYS A 51 -3.23 6.22 -0.55
C CYS A 51 -3.54 6.02 0.95
N ASN A 52 -4.65 5.34 1.23
CA ASN A 52 -5.04 4.91 2.56
C ASN A 52 -4.35 3.60 2.99
N GLN A 53 -3.08 3.42 2.59
CA GLN A 53 -2.26 2.25 2.89
C GLN A 53 -1.08 2.64 3.76
N ALA A 54 -0.87 1.88 4.83
CA ALA A 54 0.25 2.00 5.73
C ALA A 54 1.08 0.71 5.75
N VAL A 55 2.30 0.79 6.26
CA VAL A 55 3.21 -0.34 6.47
C VAL A 55 3.70 -0.36 7.92
N VAL A 56 3.90 -1.56 8.45
CA VAL A 56 4.54 -1.77 9.75
C VAL A 56 6.06 -1.73 9.59
N THR A 57 6.72 -0.83 10.31
CA THR A 57 8.19 -0.68 10.30
C THR A 57 8.87 -1.58 11.33
N ARG A 58 10.21 -1.69 11.23
CA ARG A 58 11.05 -2.47 12.17
C ARG A 58 10.95 -1.99 13.61
N ASP A 59 10.65 -0.70 13.81
CA ASP A 59 10.48 -0.08 15.12
C ASP A 59 9.05 -0.21 15.65
N PHE A 60 8.23 -1.10 15.07
CA PHE A 60 6.83 -1.31 15.40
C PHE A 60 5.97 -0.04 15.29
N ARG A 61 6.33 0.86 14.38
CA ARG A 61 5.52 2.03 14.02
C ARG A 61 4.72 1.75 12.77
N ILE A 62 3.52 2.30 12.72
CA ILE A 62 2.70 2.31 11.51
C ILE A 62 2.90 3.65 10.84
N ARG A 63 3.30 3.65 9.57
CA ARG A 63 3.36 4.86 8.75
C ARG A 63 2.69 4.63 7.41
N ARG A 64 2.17 5.70 6.82
CA ARG A 64 1.68 5.69 5.45
C ARG A 64 2.80 5.27 4.48
N LEU A 65 2.42 4.56 3.42
CA LEU A 65 3.32 4.31 2.28
C LEU A 65 3.70 5.64 1.63
N THR A 66 4.97 5.82 1.31
CA THR A 66 5.46 7.00 0.59
C THR A 66 5.04 6.95 -0.89
N PRO A 67 5.06 8.09 -1.61
CA PRO A 67 4.77 8.08 -3.05
C PRO A 67 5.70 7.15 -3.82
N LYS A 68 7.00 7.11 -3.45
CA LYS A 68 7.99 6.22 -4.09
C LYS A 68 7.65 4.74 -3.89
N GLU A 69 7.22 4.36 -2.70
CA GLU A 69 6.76 2.99 -2.41
C GLU A 69 5.49 2.64 -3.20
N CYS A 70 4.54 3.56 -3.32
CA CYS A 70 3.33 3.36 -4.13
C CYS A 70 3.65 3.16 -5.62
N TRP A 71 4.59 3.93 -6.17
CA TRP A 71 5.04 3.78 -7.55
C TRP A 71 5.78 2.45 -7.76
N ALA A 72 6.63 2.07 -6.80
CA ALA A 72 7.32 0.77 -6.82
C ALA A 72 6.33 -0.39 -6.76
N LEU A 73 5.27 -0.31 -5.95
CA LEU A 73 4.21 -1.32 -5.88
C LEU A 73 3.44 -1.47 -7.20
N GLN A 74 3.28 -0.39 -7.97
CA GLN A 74 2.73 -0.45 -9.32
C GLN A 74 3.73 -0.99 -10.36
N GLY A 75 4.99 -1.20 -9.98
CA GLY A 75 6.05 -1.71 -10.86
C GLY A 75 6.71 -0.66 -11.72
N PHE A 76 6.57 0.64 -11.41
CA PHE A 76 7.31 1.68 -12.11
C PHE A 76 8.81 1.63 -11.78
N PRO A 77 9.69 1.84 -12.77
CA PRO A 77 11.12 1.92 -12.50
C PRO A 77 11.46 3.20 -11.72
N GLY A 78 12.50 3.13 -10.88
CA GLY A 78 12.88 4.24 -9.98
C GLY A 78 13.11 5.57 -10.69
N TRP A 79 13.74 5.55 -11.88
CA TRP A 79 13.99 6.75 -12.68
C TRP A 79 12.69 7.46 -13.11
N ALA A 80 11.60 6.72 -13.33
CA ALA A 80 10.33 7.31 -13.73
C ALA A 80 9.69 8.08 -12.57
N PHE A 81 9.79 7.52 -11.36
CA PHE A 81 9.39 8.22 -10.14
C PHE A 81 10.24 9.48 -9.92
N ASP A 82 11.56 9.38 -10.04
CA ASP A 82 12.46 10.49 -9.75
C ASP A 82 12.18 11.68 -10.70
N ARG A 83 11.98 11.43 -12.00
CA ARG A 83 11.54 12.45 -12.97
C ARG A 83 10.16 13.03 -12.64
N ALA A 84 9.19 12.19 -12.29
CA ALA A 84 7.86 12.66 -11.94
C ALA A 84 7.88 13.56 -10.68
N LYS A 85 8.77 13.24 -9.72
CA LYS A 85 8.92 13.96 -8.47
C LYS A 85 9.49 15.37 -8.63
N GLU A 86 10.32 15.61 -9.65
CA GLU A 86 10.88 16.95 -9.94
C GLU A 86 9.79 17.98 -10.28
N VAL A 87 8.65 17.55 -10.81
CA VAL A 87 7.60 18.44 -11.34
C VAL A 87 6.23 18.25 -10.66
N ASN A 88 6.09 17.33 -9.70
CA ASN A 88 4.83 17.05 -9.02
C ASN A 88 4.95 17.06 -7.49
N SER A 89 3.87 17.50 -6.83
CA SER A 89 3.69 17.34 -5.38
C SER A 89 3.45 15.87 -4.98
N ASP A 90 3.69 15.54 -3.71
CA ASP A 90 3.40 14.18 -3.20
C ASP A 90 1.94 13.80 -3.38
N THR A 91 1.01 14.72 -3.17
CA THR A 91 -0.43 14.51 -3.39
C THR A 91 -0.71 14.11 -4.84
N GLN A 92 -0.09 14.76 -5.82
CA GLN A 92 -0.24 14.41 -7.23
C GLN A 92 0.38 13.04 -7.54
N LEU A 93 1.55 12.73 -6.98
CA LEU A 93 2.21 11.44 -7.17
C LEU A 93 1.39 10.28 -6.60
N TYR A 94 0.74 10.46 -5.45
CA TYR A 94 -0.22 9.47 -4.92
C TYR A 94 -1.39 9.26 -5.87
N ARG A 95 -1.99 10.35 -6.39
CA ARG A 95 -3.10 10.27 -7.34
C ARG A 95 -2.68 9.54 -8.62
N GLN A 96 -1.48 9.83 -9.14
CA GLN A 96 -0.94 9.17 -10.32
C GLN A 96 -0.78 7.67 -10.07
N ALA A 97 -0.17 7.26 -8.95
CA ALA A 97 -0.06 5.84 -8.60
C ALA A 97 -1.41 5.15 -8.39
N GLY A 98 -2.38 5.81 -7.76
CA GLY A 98 -3.71 5.24 -7.49
C GLY A 98 -4.59 5.11 -8.73
N ASN A 99 -4.46 6.02 -9.70
CA ASN A 99 -5.18 5.96 -10.98
C ASN A 99 -4.48 5.11 -12.04
N SER A 100 -3.24 4.68 -11.78
CA SER A 100 -2.46 3.91 -12.75
C SER A 100 -2.84 2.44 -12.76
N VAL A 101 -2.31 1.75 -13.76
CA VAL A 101 -2.34 0.30 -13.93
C VAL A 101 -0.96 -0.26 -13.60
N SER A 102 -0.90 -1.46 -13.00
CA SER A 102 0.37 -2.06 -12.64
C SER A 102 1.16 -2.48 -13.89
N VAL A 103 2.40 -2.01 -14.01
CA VAL A 103 3.31 -2.26 -15.14
C VAL A 103 3.43 -3.76 -15.47
N PRO A 104 3.60 -4.68 -14.49
CA PRO A 104 3.71 -6.11 -14.79
C PRO A 104 2.45 -6.70 -15.44
N VAL A 105 1.26 -6.16 -15.08
CA VAL A 105 -0.02 -6.62 -15.63
C VAL A 105 -0.16 -6.18 -17.08
N ILE A 106 0.12 -4.90 -17.37
CA ILE A 106 0.07 -4.38 -18.74
C ILE A 106 1.09 -5.07 -19.63
N TYR A 107 2.30 -5.31 -19.13
CA TYR A 107 3.32 -6.07 -19.85
C TYR A 107 2.83 -7.49 -20.22
N ALA A 108 2.21 -8.20 -19.26
CA ALA A 108 1.67 -9.53 -19.51
C ALA A 108 0.49 -9.53 -20.51
N ILE A 109 -0.33 -8.49 -20.52
CA ILE A 109 -1.42 -8.32 -21.51
C ILE A 109 -0.82 -8.06 -22.90
N ALA A 110 0.13 -7.12 -23.01
CA ALA A 110 0.76 -6.75 -24.28
C ALA A 110 1.41 -7.96 -24.96
N ARG A 111 2.13 -8.80 -24.21
CA ARG A 111 2.74 -10.04 -24.69
C ARG A 111 1.77 -11.10 -25.24
N LYS A 112 0.47 -10.98 -24.94
CA LYS A 112 -0.57 -11.88 -25.49
C LYS A 112 -1.25 -11.33 -26.73
N LEU A 113 -1.02 -10.06 -27.04
CA LEU A 113 -1.53 -9.39 -28.24
C LEU A 113 -0.53 -9.44 -29.40
N GLU A 114 0.74 -9.78 -29.10
CA GLU A 114 1.77 -10.21 -30.07
C GLU A 114 1.55 -11.67 -30.48
#